data_AF-A0A0K1PC77-F1
#
_entry.id   AF-A0A0K1PC77-F1
#
_cell.length_a   1.000
_cell.length_b   1.000
_cell.length_c   1.000
_cell.angle_alpha   90.00
_cell.angle_beta   90.00
_cell.angle_gamma   90.00
#
_symmetry.space_group_name_H-M   'P 1'
#
loop_
_entity.id
_entity.type
_entity.pdbx_description
1 polymer ?
#
loop_
_entity_poly.entity_id
_entity_poly.type
_entity_poly.pdbx_seq_one_letter_code
_entity_poly.pdbx_strand_id
1 'polypeptide(L)'
;MPQFDGTIEIAPEAPDECAPDCAYLLQEMPRSFVATLRGLDGEVVDGVSVIWSSSDESIASVDAGMVTGIAPGTFHLSASAGAASATIELEVGGEPLSAIFVETPSGLGEVVVAQGGAATIRARGQQGGGWFSRPVVLLDISWEIEDPSVAAIESQAVVDEMPTIVVRGLAAGTTRVRATSRQGPGLVGTMDFEAVTGDVPAPALSLDTIAVGGRHACGLGAEGALCWGDNSSLQLGVGSQMMMESRALPVAGGLELATLALGGRHSCALDAAGAAYCWGSNDEGQLGVDERSQMIFDSAVPLPVAGGLTFSSIAAGDAHTCGIDVDGVAWCWGSNFFGKLGTGSTADFQIRAPAHVAGGHAFRQIAPSTSFTCALDVDGRAWCWGAHTGALGIGPLLFGEPSRHAAPMEVLGGHVFAELATSGNHVCALAGDRTAWCWGRAVEGQLGTRVAPDEVGEVSEPVQVEGDHIFDGIAAGAFHTCAVDAEGEGWCWGGNASGQLGTGDLNDRQLPARTLGALAFTEIRAGGDSSCGLIEGGGAYCWGAGEAGQLGTGGVGMRPLPTPVAAP
;
A
#
# COMPACT_ATOMS: atom_id res chain seq x y z
N MET A 1 -5.95 -24.42 -75.02
CA MET A 1 -5.49 -25.27 -73.91
C MET A 1 -6.64 -26.22 -73.58
N PRO A 2 -6.40 -27.51 -73.29
CA PRO A 2 -7.49 -28.41 -72.92
C PRO A 2 -8.19 -27.87 -71.67
N GLN A 3 -9.53 -27.82 -71.73
CA GLN A 3 -10.37 -27.31 -70.65
C GLN A 3 -10.54 -28.44 -69.63
N PHE A 4 -10.19 -28.20 -68.38
CA PHE A 4 -10.39 -29.16 -67.29
C PHE A 4 -11.87 -29.12 -66.86
N ASP A 5 -12.51 -30.29 -66.80
CA ASP A 5 -13.95 -30.49 -66.50
C ASP A 5 -14.16 -31.39 -65.26
N GLY A 6 -13.21 -31.40 -64.31
CA GLY A 6 -13.27 -32.18 -63.06
C GLY A 6 -13.68 -31.38 -61.82
N THR A 7 -13.35 -31.86 -60.62
CA THR A 7 -13.59 -31.17 -59.33
C THR A 7 -12.30 -30.64 -58.72
N ILE A 8 -12.40 -29.58 -57.91
CA ILE A 8 -11.28 -28.97 -57.18
C ILE A 8 -11.59 -29.03 -55.68
N GLU A 9 -10.61 -29.41 -54.88
CA GLU A 9 -10.66 -29.36 -53.41
C GLU A 9 -9.52 -28.49 -52.90
N ILE A 10 -9.81 -27.51 -52.04
CA ILE A 10 -8.82 -26.61 -51.45
C ILE A 10 -8.54 -27.05 -50.02
N ALA A 11 -7.26 -27.25 -49.69
CA ALA A 11 -6.82 -27.59 -48.34
C ALA A 11 -5.48 -26.90 -48.03
N PRO A 12 -5.14 -26.66 -46.74
CA PRO A 12 -3.81 -26.20 -46.36
C PRO A 12 -2.74 -27.26 -46.69
N GLU A 13 -1.54 -26.81 -47.10
CA GLU A 13 -0.43 -27.72 -47.48
C GLU A 13 0.05 -28.60 -46.31
N ALA A 14 -0.01 -28.08 -45.07
CA ALA A 14 0.33 -28.80 -43.85
C ALA A 14 -0.87 -28.83 -42.87
N PRO A 15 -1.74 -29.87 -42.93
CA PRO A 15 -2.97 -29.93 -42.14
C PRO A 15 -2.75 -29.98 -40.63
N ASP A 16 -1.65 -30.60 -40.19
CA ASP A 16 -1.32 -30.80 -38.77
C ASP A 16 -0.86 -29.50 -38.07
N GLU A 17 -0.47 -28.47 -38.82
CA GLU A 17 0.00 -27.18 -38.28
C GLU A 17 -1.14 -26.19 -37.99
N CYS A 18 -2.38 -26.53 -38.34
CA CYS A 18 -3.52 -25.60 -38.32
C CYS A 18 -4.69 -26.03 -37.41
N ALA A 19 -4.52 -27.07 -36.58
CA ALA A 19 -5.53 -27.47 -35.60
C ALA A 19 -5.61 -26.48 -34.43
N PRO A 20 -6.80 -26.03 -33.99
CA PRO A 20 -8.13 -26.54 -34.35
C PRO A 20 -8.89 -25.79 -35.45
N ASP A 21 -8.35 -24.69 -36.02
CA ASP A 21 -9.12 -23.82 -36.91
C ASP A 21 -8.33 -23.38 -38.17
N CYS A 22 -8.37 -24.21 -39.21
CA CYS A 22 -7.72 -23.93 -40.49
C CYS A 22 -8.29 -22.71 -41.23
N ALA A 23 -9.43 -22.18 -40.78
CA ALA A 23 -10.10 -21.03 -41.37
C ALA A 23 -9.44 -19.68 -40.96
N TYR A 24 -8.58 -19.66 -39.94
CA TYR A 24 -7.96 -18.43 -39.43
C TYR A 24 -6.51 -18.23 -39.89
N LEU A 25 -6.20 -17.03 -40.40
CA LEU A 25 -4.88 -16.57 -40.83
C LEU A 25 -4.40 -15.42 -39.95
N LEU A 26 -3.14 -15.48 -39.54
CA LEU A 26 -2.47 -14.35 -38.88
C LEU A 26 -2.06 -13.32 -39.95
N GLN A 27 -2.31 -12.04 -39.67
CA GLN A 27 -1.87 -10.94 -40.54
C GLN A 27 -0.35 -11.00 -40.76
N GLU A 28 0.09 -10.74 -41.99
CA GLU A 28 1.50 -10.79 -42.43
C GLU A 28 2.20 -12.15 -42.35
N MET A 29 1.52 -13.21 -41.91
CA MET A 29 2.04 -14.58 -41.86
C MET A 29 1.47 -15.40 -43.04
N PRO A 30 2.22 -15.55 -44.14
CA PRO A 30 1.73 -16.25 -45.32
C PRO A 30 1.51 -17.74 -45.05
N ARG A 31 0.45 -18.32 -45.63
CA ARG A 31 0.11 -19.74 -45.54
C ARG A 31 -0.14 -20.32 -46.93
N SER A 32 0.43 -21.50 -47.18
CA SER A 32 0.21 -22.24 -48.43
C SER A 32 -1.09 -23.03 -48.40
N PHE A 33 -1.85 -22.91 -49.48
CA PHE A 33 -2.98 -23.76 -49.81
C PHE A 33 -2.72 -24.51 -51.11
N VAL A 34 -3.18 -25.76 -51.15
CA VAL A 34 -3.07 -26.63 -52.31
C VAL A 34 -4.47 -26.92 -52.84
N ALA A 35 -4.59 -26.89 -54.16
CA ALA A 35 -5.78 -27.31 -54.87
C ALA A 35 -5.56 -28.72 -55.44
N THR A 36 -6.32 -29.70 -54.96
CA THR A 36 -6.30 -31.06 -55.52
C THR A 36 -7.34 -31.17 -56.63
N LEU A 37 -6.90 -31.44 -57.86
CA LEU A 37 -7.76 -31.59 -59.02
C LEU A 37 -8.07 -33.08 -59.23
N ARG A 38 -9.35 -33.42 -59.34
CA ARG A 38 -9.79 -34.79 -59.65
C ARG A 38 -10.56 -34.82 -60.96
N GLY A 39 -10.18 -35.73 -61.86
CA GLY A 39 -10.87 -35.95 -63.13
C GLY A 39 -12.28 -36.51 -62.94
N LEU A 40 -13.02 -36.69 -64.04
CA LEU A 40 -14.37 -37.30 -64.00
C LEU A 40 -14.36 -38.77 -63.53
N ASP A 41 -13.21 -39.42 -63.61
CA ASP A 41 -12.94 -40.76 -63.09
C ASP A 41 -12.52 -40.77 -61.60
N GLY A 42 -12.37 -39.59 -60.98
CA GLY A 42 -12.00 -39.43 -59.57
C GLY A 42 -10.50 -39.46 -59.29
N GLU A 43 -9.68 -39.75 -60.31
CA GLU A 43 -8.22 -39.79 -60.21
C GLU A 43 -7.62 -38.38 -60.16
N VAL A 44 -6.49 -38.25 -59.45
CA VAL A 44 -5.80 -36.95 -59.32
C VAL A 44 -5.16 -36.58 -60.66
N VAL A 45 -5.37 -35.34 -61.10
CA VAL A 45 -4.85 -34.83 -62.37
C VAL A 45 -3.75 -33.79 -62.11
N ASP A 46 -2.53 -34.13 -62.50
CA ASP A 46 -1.36 -33.25 -62.37
C ASP A 46 -1.09 -32.42 -63.64
N GLY A 47 -0.29 -31.35 -63.50
CA GLY A 47 0.19 -30.55 -64.62
C GLY A 47 -0.82 -29.57 -65.23
N VAL A 48 -2.00 -29.43 -64.61
CA VAL A 48 -3.00 -28.40 -64.96
C VAL A 48 -2.73 -27.14 -64.15
N SER A 49 -2.67 -25.98 -64.82
CA SER A 49 -2.47 -24.70 -64.15
C SER A 49 -3.73 -24.29 -63.37
N VAL A 50 -3.54 -23.93 -62.10
CA VAL A 50 -4.59 -23.42 -61.21
C VAL A 50 -4.45 -21.90 -61.09
N ILE A 51 -5.56 -21.19 -61.23
CA ILE A 51 -5.65 -19.75 -60.99
C ILE A 51 -6.26 -19.54 -59.62
N TRP A 52 -5.54 -18.82 -58.76
CA TRP A 52 -5.96 -18.47 -57.41
C TRP A 52 -6.45 -17.02 -57.37
N SER A 53 -7.44 -16.74 -56.52
CA SER A 53 -7.94 -15.38 -56.29
C SER A 53 -8.50 -15.22 -54.88
N SER A 54 -8.40 -14.00 -54.36
CA SER A 54 -9.11 -13.55 -53.17
C SER A 54 -10.37 -12.79 -53.59
N SER A 55 -11.48 -12.94 -52.86
CA SER A 55 -12.66 -12.09 -53.06
C SER A 55 -12.42 -10.65 -52.62
N ASP A 56 -11.43 -10.40 -51.76
CA ASP A 56 -11.06 -9.07 -51.27
C ASP A 56 -9.54 -8.96 -51.08
N GLU A 57 -8.87 -8.34 -52.04
CA GLU A 57 -7.42 -8.12 -52.02
C GLU A 57 -6.98 -7.08 -50.98
N SER A 58 -7.92 -6.35 -50.36
CA SER A 58 -7.60 -5.47 -49.22
C SER A 58 -7.49 -6.25 -47.90
N ILE A 59 -8.09 -7.43 -47.81
CA ILE A 59 -8.06 -8.32 -46.64
C ILE A 59 -6.93 -9.34 -46.77
N ALA A 60 -6.77 -9.97 -47.93
CA ALA A 60 -5.71 -10.95 -48.18
C ALA A 60 -5.28 -10.99 -49.65
N SER A 61 -3.97 -11.04 -49.90
CA SER A 61 -3.40 -11.28 -51.23
C SER A 61 -3.11 -12.76 -51.42
N VAL A 62 -3.21 -13.24 -52.65
CA VAL A 62 -2.93 -14.64 -53.01
C VAL A 62 -1.99 -14.70 -54.20
N ASP A 63 -0.90 -15.46 -54.09
CA ASP A 63 0.03 -15.74 -55.18
C ASP A 63 0.33 -17.24 -55.24
N ALA A 64 -0.04 -17.90 -56.34
CA ALA A 64 0.18 -19.33 -56.56
C ALA A 64 -0.26 -20.27 -55.40
N GLY A 65 -1.33 -19.89 -54.68
CA GLY A 65 -1.84 -20.65 -53.52
C GLY A 65 -1.22 -20.23 -52.18
N MET A 66 -0.21 -19.36 -52.19
CA MET A 66 0.29 -18.68 -50.99
C MET A 66 -0.61 -17.51 -50.65
N VAL A 67 -1.23 -17.55 -49.47
CA VAL A 67 -2.17 -16.54 -49.00
C VAL A 67 -1.53 -15.72 -47.89
N THR A 68 -1.47 -14.40 -48.07
CA THR A 68 -0.92 -13.46 -47.07
C THR A 68 -2.04 -12.53 -46.59
N GLY A 69 -2.32 -12.55 -45.29
CA GLY A 69 -3.27 -11.62 -44.68
C GLY A 69 -2.72 -10.19 -44.66
N ILE A 70 -3.49 -9.23 -45.16
CA ILE A 70 -3.13 -7.80 -45.27
C ILE A 70 -3.82 -6.98 -44.19
N ALA A 71 -5.11 -7.23 -43.93
CA ALA A 71 -5.90 -6.51 -42.93
C ALA A 71 -6.95 -7.45 -42.30
N PRO A 72 -7.42 -7.17 -41.07
CA PRO A 72 -8.44 -7.99 -40.43
C PRO A 72 -9.75 -8.04 -41.20
N GLY A 73 -10.35 -9.22 -41.34
CA GLY A 73 -11.64 -9.43 -42.01
C GLY A 73 -11.81 -10.82 -42.59
N THR A 74 -13.03 -11.12 -43.06
CA THR A 74 -13.38 -12.39 -43.71
C THR A 74 -13.31 -12.25 -45.23
N PHE A 75 -12.75 -13.24 -45.91
CA PHE A 75 -12.68 -13.29 -47.36
C PHE A 75 -12.86 -14.73 -47.87
N HIS A 76 -13.09 -14.86 -49.18
CA HIS A 76 -13.19 -16.14 -49.86
C HIS A 76 -11.95 -16.40 -50.73
N LEU A 77 -11.27 -17.51 -50.47
CA LEU A 77 -10.19 -18.02 -51.31
C LEU A 77 -10.77 -18.91 -52.40
N SER A 78 -10.51 -18.58 -53.66
CA SER A 78 -10.99 -19.38 -54.80
C SER A 78 -9.85 -19.94 -55.64
N ALA A 79 -9.96 -21.22 -56.02
CA ALA A 79 -9.08 -21.91 -56.95
C ALA A 79 -9.87 -22.35 -58.18
N SER A 80 -9.35 -22.07 -59.38
CA SER A 80 -10.02 -22.38 -60.64
C SER A 80 -9.08 -23.01 -61.67
N ALA A 81 -9.61 -23.98 -62.42
CA ALA A 81 -8.90 -24.66 -63.50
C ALA A 81 -9.89 -25.01 -64.62
N GLY A 82 -9.75 -24.40 -65.80
CA GLY A 82 -10.72 -24.59 -66.89
C GLY A 82 -12.10 -24.04 -66.52
N ALA A 83 -13.12 -24.91 -66.49
CA ALA A 83 -14.48 -24.56 -66.08
C ALA A 83 -14.78 -24.88 -64.60
N ALA A 84 -13.88 -25.60 -63.92
CA ALA A 84 -14.04 -25.97 -62.51
C ALA A 84 -13.53 -24.86 -61.58
N SER A 85 -14.22 -24.65 -60.46
CA SER A 85 -13.82 -23.73 -59.40
C SER A 85 -14.26 -24.25 -58.03
N ALA A 86 -13.47 -23.98 -57.00
CA ALA A 86 -13.80 -24.22 -55.60
C ALA A 86 -13.49 -22.97 -54.78
N THR A 87 -14.21 -22.81 -53.67
CA THR A 87 -14.07 -21.65 -52.78
C THR A 87 -14.16 -22.10 -51.33
N ILE A 88 -13.32 -21.52 -50.47
CA ILE A 88 -13.39 -21.66 -49.01
C ILE A 88 -13.42 -20.28 -48.34
N GLU A 89 -14.07 -20.17 -47.19
CA GLU A 89 -14.09 -18.95 -46.37
C GLU A 89 -12.92 -18.97 -45.39
N LEU A 90 -12.19 -17.86 -45.30
CA LEU A 90 -11.05 -17.66 -44.42
C LEU A 90 -11.19 -16.31 -43.71
N GLU A 91 -10.65 -16.20 -42.51
CA GLU A 91 -10.59 -14.99 -41.70
C GLU A 91 -9.14 -14.58 -41.45
N VAL A 92 -8.82 -13.30 -41.65
CA VAL A 92 -7.55 -12.70 -41.25
C VAL A 92 -7.75 -11.93 -39.96
N GLY A 93 -6.87 -12.10 -38.99
CA GLY A 93 -6.83 -11.24 -37.80
C GLY A 93 -5.45 -11.14 -37.14
N GLY A 94 -5.39 -10.41 -36.03
CA GLY A 94 -4.15 -10.25 -35.24
C GLY A 94 -3.82 -11.49 -34.40
N GLU A 95 -2.70 -11.48 -33.66
CA GLU A 95 -2.43 -12.56 -32.71
C GLU A 95 -3.59 -12.72 -31.72
N PRO A 96 -4.12 -13.93 -31.50
CA PRO A 96 -5.17 -14.14 -30.51
C PRO A 96 -4.64 -13.76 -29.12
N LEU A 97 -5.53 -13.21 -28.29
CA LEU A 97 -5.23 -13.03 -26.87
C LEU A 97 -4.82 -14.39 -26.27
N SER A 98 -3.84 -14.38 -25.36
CA SER A 98 -3.41 -15.55 -24.59
C SER A 98 -3.96 -15.55 -23.16
N ALA A 99 -4.26 -14.37 -22.59
CA ALA A 99 -4.88 -14.22 -21.28
C ALA A 99 -5.59 -12.85 -21.12
N ILE A 100 -6.52 -12.80 -20.17
CA ILE A 100 -7.07 -11.55 -19.62
C ILE A 100 -6.71 -11.49 -18.14
N PHE A 101 -6.07 -10.40 -17.73
CA PHE A 101 -5.79 -10.14 -16.33
C PHE A 101 -6.79 -9.11 -15.84
N VAL A 102 -7.53 -9.47 -14.78
CA VAL A 102 -8.35 -8.55 -14.02
C VAL A 102 -7.55 -8.16 -12.80
N GLU A 103 -7.37 -6.86 -12.59
CA GLU A 103 -6.52 -6.32 -11.54
C GLU A 103 -7.13 -5.07 -10.91
N THR A 104 -6.74 -4.80 -9.68
CA THR A 104 -6.92 -3.49 -9.07
C THR A 104 -5.76 -2.57 -9.45
N PRO A 105 -5.90 -1.23 -9.31
CA PRO A 105 -4.78 -0.31 -9.42
C PRO A 105 -3.57 -0.69 -8.55
N SER A 106 -3.80 -1.42 -7.44
CA SER A 106 -2.75 -1.93 -6.55
C SER A 106 -2.15 -3.28 -6.93
N GLY A 107 -2.68 -3.96 -7.95
CA GLY A 107 -2.19 -5.26 -8.39
C GLY A 107 -2.49 -6.42 -7.43
N LEU A 108 -3.37 -6.23 -6.44
CA LEU A 108 -3.83 -7.32 -5.57
C LEU A 108 -4.86 -8.20 -6.30
N GLY A 109 -4.76 -9.52 -6.09
CA GLY A 109 -5.67 -10.52 -6.65
C GLY A 109 -7.00 -10.67 -5.91
N GLU A 110 -7.26 -9.87 -4.89
CA GLU A 110 -8.49 -9.87 -4.08
C GLU A 110 -8.86 -8.42 -3.72
N VAL A 111 -10.14 -8.10 -3.79
CA VAL A 111 -10.67 -6.75 -3.54
C VAL A 111 -11.63 -6.79 -2.37
N VAL A 112 -11.32 -6.05 -1.30
CA VAL A 112 -12.17 -5.97 -0.12
C VAL A 112 -12.77 -4.57 -0.05
N VAL A 113 -14.09 -4.44 -0.21
CA VAL A 113 -14.82 -3.18 -0.02
C VAL A 113 -15.84 -3.31 1.11
N ALA A 114 -16.07 -2.22 1.83
CA ALA A 114 -17.20 -2.18 2.77
C ALA A 114 -18.54 -2.15 2.00
N GLN A 115 -19.63 -2.56 2.65
CA GLN A 115 -20.98 -2.32 2.14
C GLN A 115 -21.20 -0.82 1.87
N GLY A 116 -21.59 -0.48 0.63
CA GLY A 116 -21.71 0.88 0.15
C GLY A 116 -20.39 1.51 -0.34
N GLY A 117 -19.23 0.92 -0.03
CA GLY A 117 -17.93 1.31 -0.57
C GLY A 117 -17.76 0.87 -2.02
N ALA A 118 -16.80 1.48 -2.74
CA ALA A 118 -16.55 1.17 -4.13
C ALA A 118 -15.06 0.99 -4.41
N ALA A 119 -14.73 0.05 -5.30
CA ALA A 119 -13.37 -0.19 -5.78
C ALA A 119 -13.29 -0.04 -7.29
N THR A 120 -12.15 0.44 -7.76
CA THR A 120 -11.83 0.49 -9.18
C THR A 120 -11.15 -0.81 -9.59
N ILE A 121 -11.66 -1.44 -10.64
CA ILE A 121 -11.13 -2.68 -11.21
C ILE A 121 -10.81 -2.43 -12.67
N ARG A 122 -9.67 -2.91 -13.15
CA ARG A 122 -9.22 -2.77 -14.52
C ARG A 122 -8.97 -4.14 -15.14
N ALA A 123 -9.00 -4.21 -16.45
CA ALA A 123 -8.59 -5.39 -17.18
C ALA A 123 -7.57 -5.05 -18.26
N ARG A 124 -6.63 -5.97 -18.48
CA ARG A 124 -5.68 -5.91 -19.59
C ARG A 124 -5.60 -7.25 -20.32
N GLY A 125 -5.45 -7.17 -21.64
CA GLY A 125 -5.18 -8.33 -22.48
C GLY A 125 -3.69 -8.61 -22.53
N GLN A 126 -3.33 -9.87 -22.77
CA GLN A 126 -1.97 -10.28 -23.09
C GLN A 126 -1.98 -11.06 -24.41
N GLN A 127 -1.00 -10.80 -25.26
CA GLN A 127 -0.67 -11.61 -26.45
C GLN A 127 0.69 -12.30 -26.23
N GLY A 128 0.87 -13.45 -26.88
CA GLY A 128 2.08 -14.27 -26.78
C GLY A 128 2.21 -15.04 -25.46
N GLY A 129 3.31 -15.78 -25.31
CA GLY A 129 3.60 -16.59 -24.12
C GLY A 129 5.05 -16.41 -23.63
N GLY A 130 5.25 -16.47 -22.31
CA GLY A 130 6.57 -16.35 -21.69
C GLY A 130 7.20 -14.95 -21.84
N TRP A 131 8.50 -14.91 -22.11
CA TRP A 131 9.31 -13.67 -22.16
C TRP A 131 8.91 -12.68 -23.28
N PHE A 132 8.16 -13.14 -24.29
CA PHE A 132 7.71 -12.32 -25.41
C PHE A 132 6.28 -11.81 -25.25
N SER A 133 5.71 -11.93 -24.05
CA SER A 133 4.36 -11.46 -23.81
C SER A 133 4.27 -9.94 -23.92
N ARG A 134 3.18 -9.46 -24.53
CA ARG A 134 2.93 -8.03 -24.74
C ARG A 134 1.55 -7.65 -24.21
N PRO A 135 1.41 -6.53 -23.47
CA PRO A 135 0.12 -6.03 -23.04
C PRO A 135 -0.66 -5.48 -24.25
N VAL A 136 -1.96 -5.71 -24.25
CA VAL A 136 -2.87 -5.31 -25.33
C VAL A 136 -4.12 -4.67 -24.73
N VAL A 137 -4.53 -3.57 -25.36
CA VAL A 137 -5.77 -2.87 -25.05
C VAL A 137 -6.97 -3.74 -25.45
N LEU A 138 -7.85 -4.00 -24.50
CA LEU A 138 -9.09 -4.76 -24.74
C LEU A 138 -10.17 -3.79 -25.24
N LEU A 139 -10.59 -3.93 -26.50
CA LEU A 139 -11.56 -3.02 -27.12
C LEU A 139 -13.03 -3.48 -26.98
N ASP A 140 -13.27 -4.77 -26.72
CA ASP A 140 -14.62 -5.34 -26.59
C ASP A 140 -14.70 -6.27 -25.37
N ILE A 141 -14.75 -5.66 -24.19
CA ILE A 141 -14.83 -6.34 -22.90
C ILE A 141 -16.22 -6.20 -22.29
N SER A 142 -16.71 -7.30 -21.72
CA SER A 142 -17.92 -7.34 -20.91
C SER A 142 -17.59 -7.73 -19.47
N TRP A 143 -18.33 -7.16 -18.54
CA TRP A 143 -18.15 -7.36 -17.11
C TRP A 143 -19.39 -7.97 -16.50
N GLU A 144 -19.20 -8.93 -15.60
CA GLU A 144 -20.27 -9.59 -14.88
C GLU A 144 -19.87 -9.74 -13.40
N ILE A 145 -20.86 -9.58 -12.51
CA ILE A 145 -20.74 -9.94 -11.10
C ILE A 145 -21.53 -11.23 -10.90
N GLU A 146 -20.87 -12.30 -10.46
CA GLU A 146 -21.52 -13.62 -10.33
C GLU A 146 -22.67 -13.62 -9.31
N ASP A 147 -22.54 -12.84 -8.23
CA ASP A 147 -23.59 -12.61 -7.23
C ASP A 147 -23.92 -11.11 -7.11
N PRO A 148 -24.95 -10.61 -7.81
CA PRO A 148 -25.33 -9.21 -7.79
C PRO A 148 -26.02 -8.77 -6.48
N SER A 149 -26.26 -9.69 -5.53
CA SER A 149 -26.72 -9.31 -4.20
C SER A 149 -25.58 -8.78 -3.32
N VAL A 150 -24.35 -9.19 -3.61
CA VAL A 150 -23.12 -8.83 -2.87
C VAL A 150 -22.50 -7.56 -3.42
N ALA A 151 -22.48 -7.36 -4.74
CA ALA A 151 -21.88 -6.18 -5.36
C ALA A 151 -22.57 -5.79 -6.68
N ALA A 152 -22.40 -4.54 -7.11
CA ALA A 152 -22.89 -4.06 -8.41
C ALA A 152 -21.89 -3.15 -9.11
N ILE A 153 -21.89 -3.19 -10.44
CA ILE A 153 -21.12 -2.27 -11.28
C ILE A 153 -21.85 -0.93 -11.30
N GLU A 154 -21.19 0.11 -10.79
CA GLU A 154 -21.73 1.47 -10.73
C GLU A 154 -21.44 2.27 -12.00
N SER A 155 -20.25 2.10 -12.57
CA SER A 155 -19.85 2.74 -13.82
C SER A 155 -18.79 1.94 -14.55
N GLN A 156 -18.68 2.18 -15.85
CA GLN A 156 -17.67 1.60 -16.74
C GLN A 156 -17.08 2.70 -17.63
N ALA A 157 -15.76 2.71 -17.78
CA ALA A 157 -15.01 3.66 -18.61
C ALA A 157 -13.76 3.01 -19.20
N VAL A 158 -13.06 3.72 -20.07
CA VAL A 158 -11.69 3.40 -20.48
C VAL A 158 -10.79 4.50 -19.92
N VAL A 159 -9.83 4.13 -19.08
CA VAL A 159 -8.88 5.04 -18.42
C VAL A 159 -7.48 4.58 -18.76
N ASP A 160 -6.65 5.45 -19.33
CA ASP A 160 -5.29 5.13 -19.78
C ASP A 160 -5.24 3.86 -20.67
N GLU A 161 -6.15 3.79 -21.64
CA GLU A 161 -6.30 2.66 -22.57
C GLU A 161 -6.68 1.33 -21.90
N MET A 162 -7.08 1.34 -20.63
CA MET A 162 -7.51 0.15 -19.89
C MET A 162 -9.00 0.21 -19.58
N PRO A 163 -9.79 -0.80 -19.99
CA PRO A 163 -11.16 -0.92 -19.53
C PRO A 163 -11.22 -0.99 -18.00
N THR A 164 -12.04 -0.12 -17.44
CA THR A 164 -12.12 0.14 -16.01
C THR A 164 -13.58 0.11 -15.59
N ILE A 165 -13.89 -0.58 -14.49
CA ILE A 165 -15.19 -0.52 -13.83
C ILE A 165 -15.03 -0.03 -12.39
N VAL A 166 -16.09 0.61 -11.89
CA VAL A 166 -16.26 0.90 -10.46
C VAL A 166 -17.28 -0.10 -9.93
N VAL A 167 -16.87 -0.93 -8.99
CA VAL A 167 -17.74 -1.93 -8.36
C VAL A 167 -18.04 -1.49 -6.93
N ARG A 168 -19.33 -1.43 -6.59
CA ARG A 168 -19.83 -1.05 -5.27
C ARG A 168 -20.29 -2.29 -4.50
N GLY A 169 -19.89 -2.40 -3.23
CA GLY A 169 -20.41 -3.42 -2.33
C GLY A 169 -21.86 -3.12 -1.94
N LEU A 170 -22.74 -4.12 -1.99
CA LEU A 170 -24.17 -4.01 -1.69
C LEU A 170 -24.58 -4.75 -0.42
N ALA A 171 -23.97 -5.90 -0.13
CA ALA A 171 -24.20 -6.71 1.05
C ALA A 171 -22.95 -7.56 1.39
N ALA A 172 -22.91 -8.15 2.58
CA ALA A 172 -21.80 -9.02 2.97
C ALA A 172 -21.77 -10.27 2.12
N GLY A 173 -20.57 -10.62 1.68
CA GLY A 173 -20.30 -11.86 0.98
C GLY A 173 -19.10 -11.73 0.06
N THR A 174 -18.68 -12.86 -0.48
CA THR A 174 -17.69 -12.91 -1.55
C THR A 174 -18.42 -13.16 -2.85
N THR A 175 -18.11 -12.37 -3.87
CA THR A 175 -18.56 -12.57 -5.24
C THR A 175 -17.37 -12.51 -6.18
N ARG A 176 -17.56 -12.86 -7.45
CA ARG A 176 -16.48 -12.83 -8.44
C ARG A 176 -16.82 -11.83 -9.52
N VAL A 177 -15.84 -10.99 -9.83
CA VAL A 177 -15.87 -10.08 -10.97
C VAL A 177 -15.25 -10.81 -12.15
N ARG A 178 -16.04 -10.98 -13.21
CA ARG A 178 -15.65 -11.67 -14.43
C ARG A 178 -15.55 -10.68 -15.57
N ALA A 179 -14.41 -10.69 -16.24
CA ALA A 179 -14.15 -9.90 -17.44
C ALA A 179 -14.01 -10.85 -18.64
N THR A 180 -14.86 -10.68 -19.66
CA THR A 180 -14.87 -11.54 -20.85
C THR A 180 -14.62 -10.70 -22.10
N SER A 181 -13.62 -11.08 -22.90
CA SER A 181 -13.33 -10.43 -24.19
C SER A 181 -13.92 -11.24 -25.34
N ARG A 182 -14.49 -10.54 -26.33
CA ARG A 182 -14.90 -11.16 -27.61
C ARG A 182 -13.78 -11.20 -28.66
N GLN A 183 -12.63 -10.57 -28.39
CA GLN A 183 -11.47 -10.65 -29.28
C GLN A 183 -10.76 -12.00 -29.08
N GLY A 184 -11.00 -12.96 -29.98
CA GLY A 184 -10.41 -14.31 -29.93
C GLY A 184 -11.31 -15.35 -29.23
N PRO A 185 -10.77 -16.50 -28.78
CA PRO A 185 -11.54 -17.71 -28.42
C PRO A 185 -12.35 -17.64 -27.11
N GLY A 186 -12.96 -16.49 -26.80
CA GLY A 186 -13.83 -16.33 -25.63
C GLY A 186 -13.07 -16.41 -24.30
N LEU A 187 -11.86 -15.84 -24.24
CA LEU A 187 -11.05 -15.82 -23.03
C LEU A 187 -11.72 -15.02 -21.91
N VAL A 188 -11.52 -15.50 -20.68
CA VAL A 188 -12.14 -14.99 -19.46
C VAL A 188 -11.04 -14.71 -18.44
N GLY A 189 -10.99 -13.48 -17.94
CA GLY A 189 -10.26 -13.14 -16.73
C GLY A 189 -11.22 -13.04 -15.54
N THR A 190 -10.81 -13.51 -14.37
CA THR A 190 -11.64 -13.46 -13.15
C THR A 190 -10.83 -12.90 -11.99
N MET A 191 -11.49 -12.14 -11.12
CA MET A 191 -10.95 -11.69 -9.83
C MET A 191 -12.01 -11.86 -8.75
N ASP A 192 -11.60 -12.35 -7.58
CA ASP A 192 -12.49 -12.45 -6.43
C ASP A 192 -12.68 -11.06 -5.81
N PHE A 193 -13.93 -10.73 -5.51
CA PHE A 193 -14.38 -9.46 -4.95
C PHE A 193 -15.15 -9.75 -3.67
N GLU A 194 -14.58 -9.38 -2.54
CA GLU A 194 -15.19 -9.49 -1.24
C GLU A 194 -15.86 -8.16 -0.87
N ALA A 195 -17.18 -8.19 -0.67
CA ALA A 195 -17.89 -7.09 -0.04
C ALA A 195 -18.14 -7.48 1.42
N VAL A 196 -17.60 -6.71 2.35
CA VAL A 196 -17.74 -6.97 3.79
C VAL A 196 -18.81 -6.03 4.34
N THR A 197 -19.82 -6.56 5.04
CA THR A 197 -20.68 -5.70 5.87
C THR A 197 -19.84 -5.11 6.99
N GLY A 198 -20.10 -3.86 7.35
CA GLY A 198 -19.40 -3.12 8.40
C GLY A 198 -19.51 -3.68 9.82
N ASP A 199 -19.83 -4.97 10.01
CA ASP A 199 -19.53 -5.67 11.26
C ASP A 199 -18.16 -6.31 11.09
N VAL A 200 -17.11 -5.54 11.41
CA VAL A 200 -15.76 -6.08 11.50
C VAL A 200 -15.78 -7.17 12.59
N PRO A 201 -15.25 -8.39 12.35
CA PRO A 201 -15.35 -9.47 13.33
C PRO A 201 -14.84 -9.03 14.70
N ALA A 202 -15.46 -9.51 15.79
CA ALA A 202 -15.00 -9.17 17.13
C ALA A 202 -13.54 -9.66 17.33
N PRO A 203 -12.65 -8.83 17.87
CA PRO A 203 -11.25 -9.19 18.06
C PRO A 203 -11.14 -10.25 19.14
N ALA A 204 -10.23 -11.21 18.92
CA ALA A 204 -9.93 -12.25 19.89
C ALA A 204 -8.98 -11.76 20.99
N LEU A 205 -8.34 -10.60 20.78
CA LEU A 205 -7.39 -9.98 21.69
C LEU A 205 -7.94 -8.68 22.27
N SER A 206 -7.86 -8.56 23.60
CA SER A 206 -8.18 -7.34 24.35
C SER A 206 -6.91 -6.73 24.89
N LEU A 207 -6.71 -5.44 24.64
CA LEU A 207 -5.56 -4.66 25.07
C LEU A 207 -6.02 -3.42 25.85
N ASP A 208 -5.22 -2.99 26.81
CA ASP A 208 -5.39 -1.75 27.56
C ASP A 208 -4.79 -0.56 26.80
N THR A 209 -3.72 -0.79 26.05
CA THR A 209 -3.13 0.19 25.13
C THR A 209 -2.43 -0.50 23.97
N ILE A 210 -2.34 0.21 22.86
CA ILE A 210 -1.59 -0.20 21.68
C ILE A 210 -0.57 0.86 21.28
N ALA A 211 0.56 0.41 20.74
CA ALA A 211 1.58 1.25 20.14
C ALA A 211 1.98 0.68 18.78
N VAL A 212 2.31 1.56 17.84
CA VAL A 212 2.63 1.20 16.46
C VAL A 212 3.94 1.88 16.07
N GLY A 213 4.90 1.10 15.56
CA GLY A 213 6.20 1.58 15.09
C GLY A 213 6.28 1.64 13.57
N GLY A 214 7.50 1.56 13.03
CA GLY A 214 7.73 1.61 11.58
C GLY A 214 7.06 0.45 10.83
N ARG A 215 7.32 -0.79 11.26
CA ARG A 215 6.76 -2.02 10.65
C ARG A 215 6.41 -3.09 11.68
N HIS A 216 6.09 -2.69 12.90
CA HIS A 216 5.68 -3.58 13.98
C HIS A 216 4.72 -2.85 14.92
N ALA A 217 3.99 -3.61 15.72
CA ALA A 217 3.11 -3.08 16.74
C ALA A 217 3.20 -3.92 18.00
N CYS A 218 2.87 -3.30 19.13
CA CYS A 218 2.81 -3.96 20.42
C CYS A 218 1.62 -3.44 21.20
N GLY A 219 1.08 -4.27 22.09
CA GLY A 219 0.01 -3.90 23.02
C GLY A 219 0.31 -4.37 24.42
N LEU A 220 -0.22 -3.65 25.41
CA LEU A 220 -0.30 -4.14 26.79
C LEU A 220 -1.69 -4.71 27.01
N GLY A 221 -1.77 -5.90 27.58
CA GLY A 221 -3.02 -6.48 28.06
C GLY A 221 -2.81 -7.23 29.37
N ALA A 222 -3.82 -7.98 29.79
CA ALA A 222 -3.80 -8.70 31.07
C ALA A 222 -2.64 -9.72 31.21
N GLU A 223 -2.12 -10.24 30.09
CA GLU A 223 -0.99 -11.18 30.06
C GLU A 223 0.38 -10.49 29.90
N GLY A 224 0.42 -9.16 29.93
CA GLY A 224 1.62 -8.35 29.75
C GLY A 224 1.74 -7.79 28.34
N ALA A 225 2.97 -7.44 27.95
CA ALA A 225 3.26 -6.88 26.64
C ALA A 225 3.31 -7.96 25.56
N LEU A 226 2.57 -7.74 24.47
CA LEU A 226 2.53 -8.57 23.28
C LEU A 226 3.02 -7.76 22.07
N CYS A 227 3.87 -8.31 21.22
CA CYS A 227 4.39 -7.65 20.01
C CYS A 227 4.25 -8.54 18.77
N TRP A 228 4.05 -7.91 17.60
CA TRP A 228 3.93 -8.57 16.30
C TRP A 228 4.45 -7.66 15.17
N GLY A 229 4.70 -8.24 14.00
CA GLY A 229 5.19 -7.56 12.80
C GLY A 229 6.63 -7.91 12.44
N ASP A 230 7.33 -6.94 11.85
CA ASP A 230 8.73 -7.10 11.45
C ASP A 230 9.62 -7.36 12.68
N ASN A 231 10.50 -8.33 12.55
CA ASN A 231 11.48 -8.69 13.57
C ASN A 231 12.89 -8.83 12.97
N SER A 232 13.12 -8.22 11.79
CA SER A 232 14.40 -8.27 11.09
C SER A 232 15.54 -7.61 11.86
N SER A 233 15.19 -6.69 12.77
CA SER A 233 16.09 -6.02 13.70
C SER A 233 15.83 -6.43 15.15
N LEU A 234 15.12 -7.54 15.37
CA LEU A 234 14.76 -8.08 16.69
C LEU A 234 13.82 -7.17 17.53
N GLN A 235 13.15 -6.23 16.87
CA GLN A 235 12.35 -5.17 17.51
C GLN A 235 11.05 -5.65 18.19
N LEU A 236 10.69 -6.93 18.05
CA LEU A 236 9.57 -7.50 18.81
C LEU A 236 9.98 -7.86 20.24
N GLY A 237 11.27 -8.14 20.51
CA GLY A 237 11.74 -8.40 21.88
C GLY A 237 11.26 -9.73 22.46
N VAL A 238 10.85 -10.67 21.60
CA VAL A 238 10.22 -11.95 21.99
C VAL A 238 11.21 -13.11 22.09
N GLY A 239 12.52 -12.84 21.98
CA GLY A 239 13.57 -13.88 21.97
C GLY A 239 13.63 -14.74 20.70
N SER A 240 12.70 -14.53 19.75
CA SER A 240 12.68 -15.18 18.43
C SER A 240 13.74 -14.58 17.49
N GLN A 241 14.23 -15.41 16.57
CA GLN A 241 15.08 -15.00 15.44
C GLN A 241 14.32 -15.11 14.10
N MET A 242 13.01 -15.41 14.14
CA MET A 242 12.18 -15.33 12.94
C MET A 242 12.12 -13.87 12.48
N MET A 243 12.16 -13.65 11.17
CA MET A 243 12.25 -12.31 10.58
C MET A 243 10.96 -11.50 10.75
N MET A 244 9.83 -12.14 10.99
CA MET A 244 8.55 -11.50 11.25
C MET A 244 7.61 -12.45 11.99
N GLU A 245 6.59 -11.89 12.63
CA GLU A 245 5.53 -12.62 13.32
C GLU A 245 4.18 -11.98 13.00
N SER A 246 3.27 -12.71 12.34
CA SER A 246 1.93 -12.18 11.97
C SER A 246 0.89 -12.31 13.09
N ARG A 247 1.31 -12.75 14.27
CA ARG A 247 0.49 -12.91 15.47
C ARG A 247 1.19 -12.27 16.66
N ALA A 248 0.39 -11.84 17.64
CA ALA A 248 0.86 -11.28 18.88
C ALA A 248 1.65 -12.33 19.69
N LEU A 249 2.89 -12.01 20.06
CA LEU A 249 3.76 -12.84 20.89
C LEU A 249 4.21 -12.11 22.16
N PRO A 250 4.36 -12.80 23.30
CA PRO A 250 4.78 -12.17 24.54
C PRO A 250 6.23 -11.67 24.47
N VAL A 251 6.45 -10.44 24.93
CA VAL A 251 7.79 -9.88 25.13
C VAL A 251 8.55 -10.73 26.16
N ALA A 252 9.80 -11.04 25.85
CA ALA A 252 10.62 -11.90 26.67
C ALA A 252 11.07 -11.23 27.98
N GLY A 253 11.48 -12.05 28.96
CA GLY A 253 12.09 -11.58 30.21
C GLY A 253 11.15 -11.40 31.40
N GLY A 254 9.82 -11.57 31.21
CA GLY A 254 8.85 -11.55 32.31
C GLY A 254 8.77 -10.20 33.01
N LEU A 255 8.99 -9.11 32.28
CA LEU A 255 8.90 -7.74 32.79
C LEU A 255 7.43 -7.30 32.92
N GLU A 256 7.10 -6.65 34.03
CA GLU A 256 5.82 -5.98 34.22
C GLU A 256 5.90 -4.56 33.63
N LEU A 257 5.69 -4.49 32.31
CA LEU A 257 5.72 -3.22 31.56
C LEU A 257 4.39 -2.47 31.71
N ALA A 258 4.48 -1.16 31.90
CA ALA A 258 3.36 -0.25 32.11
C ALA A 258 3.09 0.69 30.93
N THR A 259 4.10 0.99 30.11
CA THR A 259 3.96 1.80 28.89
C THR A 259 4.84 1.25 27.77
N LEU A 260 4.46 1.52 26.52
CA LEU A 260 5.19 1.11 25.33
C LEU A 260 5.50 2.33 24.45
N ALA A 261 6.67 2.35 23.84
CA ALA A 261 7.09 3.33 22.86
C ALA A 261 7.84 2.63 21.72
N LEU A 262 7.30 2.70 20.51
CA LEU A 262 7.84 1.98 19.35
C LEU A 262 8.46 2.97 18.37
N GLY A 263 9.69 2.68 17.95
CA GLY A 263 10.41 3.44 16.96
C GLY A 263 10.36 2.79 15.57
N GLY A 264 11.31 3.16 14.71
CA GLY A 264 11.40 2.60 13.36
C GLY A 264 11.79 1.11 13.35
N ARG A 265 12.85 0.76 14.09
CA ARG A 265 13.43 -0.60 14.16
C ARG A 265 13.82 -1.03 15.59
N HIS A 266 13.28 -0.36 16.59
CA HIS A 266 13.48 -0.67 18.00
C HIS A 266 12.21 -0.34 18.78
N SER A 267 12.16 -0.85 20.00
CA SER A 267 11.04 -0.67 20.91
C SER A 267 11.59 -0.38 22.29
N CYS A 268 10.85 0.41 23.04
CA CYS A 268 11.14 0.74 24.41
C CYS A 268 9.88 0.65 25.26
N ALA A 269 10.06 0.55 26.56
CA ALA A 269 8.98 0.49 27.53
C ALA A 269 9.44 1.03 28.88
N LEU A 270 8.48 1.46 29.70
CA LEU A 270 8.70 1.68 31.12
C LEU A 270 8.02 0.58 31.92
N ASP A 271 8.64 0.15 33.01
CA ASP A 271 7.94 -0.59 34.06
C ASP A 271 7.11 0.35 34.96
N ALA A 272 6.38 -0.21 35.92
CA ALA A 272 5.56 0.57 36.87
C ALA A 272 6.37 1.49 37.79
N ALA A 273 7.69 1.27 37.93
CA ALA A 273 8.59 2.12 38.70
C ALA A 273 9.23 3.23 37.86
N GLY A 274 8.97 3.28 36.55
CA GLY A 274 9.57 4.24 35.61
C GLY A 274 10.97 3.86 35.13
N ALA A 275 11.41 2.61 35.36
CA ALA A 275 12.66 2.12 34.77
C ALA A 275 12.45 1.81 33.29
N ALA A 276 13.35 2.31 32.45
CA ALA A 276 13.26 2.15 31.00
C ALA A 276 13.99 0.89 30.51
N TYR A 277 13.36 0.19 29.57
CA TYR A 277 13.92 -0.96 28.88
C TYR A 277 13.76 -0.77 27.37
N CYS A 278 14.78 -1.09 26.58
CA CYS A 278 14.73 -1.01 25.12
C CYS A 278 15.30 -2.28 24.47
N TRP A 279 14.79 -2.63 23.29
CA TRP A 279 15.23 -3.76 22.46
C TRP A 279 15.05 -3.47 20.97
N GLY A 280 15.57 -4.35 20.12
CA GLY A 280 15.66 -4.16 18.67
C GLY A 280 17.02 -3.60 18.23
N SER A 281 17.06 -2.83 17.14
CA SER A 281 18.29 -2.24 16.60
C SER A 281 18.98 -1.28 17.59
N ASN A 282 20.32 -1.29 17.60
CA ASN A 282 21.19 -0.44 18.42
C ASN A 282 22.40 0.11 17.65
N ASP A 283 22.38 0.11 16.32
CA ASP A 283 23.51 0.55 15.49
C ASP A 283 23.92 2.00 15.79
N GLU A 284 22.93 2.85 16.10
CA GLU A 284 23.09 4.26 16.45
C GLU A 284 23.07 4.50 17.97
N GLY A 285 22.97 3.45 18.79
CA GLY A 285 22.88 3.55 20.25
C GLY A 285 21.47 3.82 20.78
N GLN A 286 20.42 3.63 19.98
CA GLN A 286 19.03 3.97 20.32
C GLN A 286 18.43 3.14 21.48
N LEU A 287 19.10 2.06 21.93
CA LEU A 287 18.73 1.32 23.13
C LEU A 287 19.21 1.97 24.43
N GLY A 288 20.16 2.91 24.37
CA GLY A 288 20.56 3.68 25.56
C GLY A 288 21.36 2.89 26.60
N VAL A 289 22.00 1.79 26.18
CA VAL A 289 22.77 0.90 27.06
C VAL A 289 24.19 1.43 27.30
N ASP A 290 24.84 0.99 28.39
CA ASP A 290 26.16 1.47 28.85
C ASP A 290 27.19 1.60 27.70
N GLU A 291 27.97 2.68 27.69
CA GLU A 291 29.04 2.99 26.72
C GLU A 291 30.11 1.89 26.63
N ARG A 292 30.28 1.07 27.67
CA ARG A 292 31.16 -0.11 27.63
C ARG A 292 30.63 -1.24 26.75
N SER A 293 29.35 -1.17 26.39
CA SER A 293 28.61 -2.17 25.61
C SER A 293 28.69 -1.91 24.10
N GLN A 294 29.81 -1.36 23.60
CA GLN A 294 30.02 -1.03 22.18
C GLN A 294 29.82 -2.20 21.19
N MET A 295 29.61 -3.42 21.71
CA MET A 295 29.40 -4.64 20.93
C MET A 295 27.93 -5.09 20.86
N ILE A 296 26.99 -4.34 21.45
CA ILE A 296 25.55 -4.62 21.33
C ILE A 296 25.00 -3.82 20.14
N PHE A 297 24.75 -4.48 19.02
CA PHE A 297 24.20 -3.87 17.79
C PHE A 297 22.69 -4.06 17.65
N ASP A 298 22.13 -5.05 18.32
CA ASP A 298 20.71 -5.29 18.44
C ASP A 298 20.42 -6.12 19.70
N SER A 299 19.13 -6.30 20.03
CA SER A 299 18.73 -7.20 21.10
C SER A 299 17.33 -7.78 20.84
N ALA A 300 17.22 -9.12 20.92
CA ALA A 300 15.92 -9.82 20.89
C ALA A 300 15.20 -9.86 22.24
N VAL A 301 15.76 -9.25 23.27
CA VAL A 301 15.14 -9.15 24.61
C VAL A 301 15.30 -7.73 25.15
N PRO A 302 14.38 -7.26 26.00
CA PRO A 302 14.50 -5.96 26.66
C PRO A 302 15.80 -5.81 27.46
N LEU A 303 16.54 -4.73 27.21
CA LEU A 303 17.74 -4.34 27.95
C LEU A 303 17.46 -3.08 28.78
N PRO A 304 17.93 -3.00 30.04
CA PRO A 304 17.77 -1.80 30.85
C PRO A 304 18.56 -0.63 30.26
N VAL A 305 17.92 0.54 30.18
CA VAL A 305 18.57 1.80 29.80
C VAL A 305 19.55 2.24 30.90
N ALA A 306 20.71 2.76 30.50
CA ALA A 306 21.79 3.14 31.42
C ALA A 306 21.46 4.40 32.23
N GLY A 307 22.20 4.61 33.32
CA GLY A 307 22.16 5.85 34.12
C GLY A 307 21.26 5.80 35.36
N GLY A 308 20.40 4.78 35.50
CA GLY A 308 19.54 4.64 36.68
C GLY A 308 18.52 5.76 36.82
N LEU A 309 18.09 6.33 35.68
CA LEU A 309 17.07 7.37 35.59
C LEU A 309 15.68 6.77 35.80
N THR A 310 14.78 7.57 36.36
CA THR A 310 13.36 7.23 36.50
C THR A 310 12.54 8.14 35.60
N PHE A 311 11.90 7.55 34.60
CA PHE A 311 11.13 8.25 33.60
C PHE A 311 9.64 8.26 33.93
N SER A 312 8.97 9.40 33.71
CA SER A 312 7.51 9.50 33.71
C SER A 312 6.93 9.16 32.34
N SER A 313 7.70 9.33 31.26
CA SER A 313 7.30 8.98 29.90
C SER A 313 8.52 8.68 29.03
N ILE A 314 8.34 7.82 28.03
CA ILE A 314 9.34 7.49 27.03
C ILE A 314 8.70 7.53 25.64
N ALA A 315 9.47 7.91 24.63
CA ALA A 315 9.07 7.94 23.24
C ALA A 315 10.25 7.54 22.34
N ALA A 316 9.97 6.85 21.24
CA ALA A 316 10.96 6.33 20.32
C ALA A 316 10.70 6.87 18.90
N GLY A 317 11.73 7.42 18.27
CA GLY A 317 11.71 7.86 16.87
C GLY A 317 12.29 6.78 15.95
N ASP A 318 12.72 7.16 14.75
CA ASP A 318 13.22 6.17 13.78
C ASP A 318 14.54 5.50 14.24
N ALA A 319 15.46 6.31 14.78
CA ALA A 319 16.81 5.88 15.17
C ALA A 319 17.32 6.56 16.45
N HIS A 320 16.43 7.12 17.26
CA HIS A 320 16.75 7.72 18.55
C HIS A 320 15.56 7.60 19.50
N THR A 321 15.82 7.72 20.80
CA THR A 321 14.83 7.58 21.86
C THR A 321 14.97 8.75 22.79
N CYS A 322 13.84 9.22 23.32
CA CYS A 322 13.80 10.27 24.32
C CYS A 322 12.89 9.88 25.48
N GLY A 323 13.21 10.34 26.67
CA GLY A 323 12.39 10.19 27.87
C GLY A 323 12.32 11.50 28.64
N ILE A 324 11.24 11.65 29.41
CA ILE A 324 11.08 12.74 30.38
C ILE A 324 11.15 12.11 31.76
N ASP A 325 12.04 12.61 32.61
CA ASP A 325 12.15 12.16 33.98
C ASP A 325 11.05 12.72 34.89
N VAL A 326 10.97 12.23 36.11
CA VAL A 326 9.96 12.64 37.10
C VAL A 326 10.03 14.13 37.49
N ASP A 327 11.13 14.82 37.18
CA ASP A 327 11.31 16.26 37.40
C ASP A 327 10.93 17.09 36.15
N GLY A 328 10.48 16.44 35.07
CA GLY A 328 10.10 17.07 33.81
C GLY A 328 11.29 17.36 32.88
N VAL A 329 12.47 16.82 33.17
CA VAL A 329 13.66 17.02 32.35
C VAL A 329 13.71 16.01 31.22
N ALA A 330 13.96 16.48 29.99
CA ALA A 330 14.08 15.62 28.82
C ALA A 330 15.51 15.08 28.64
N TRP A 331 15.59 13.79 28.30
CA TRP A 331 16.80 13.06 27.99
C TRP A 331 16.64 12.37 26.64
N CYS A 332 17.63 12.46 25.75
CA CYS A 332 17.60 11.80 24.44
C CYS A 332 18.92 11.05 24.17
N TRP A 333 18.83 9.94 23.44
CA TRP A 333 19.97 9.10 23.04
C TRP A 333 19.70 8.39 21.71
N GLY A 334 20.73 7.81 21.12
CA GLY A 334 20.73 7.24 19.78
C GLY A 334 21.38 8.19 18.77
N SER A 335 20.85 8.19 17.55
CA SER A 335 21.34 9.03 16.46
C SER A 335 21.18 10.53 16.76
N ASN A 336 22.22 11.31 16.50
CA ASN A 336 22.25 12.77 16.61
C ASN A 336 22.50 13.46 15.27
N PHE A 337 22.20 12.79 14.14
CA PHE A 337 22.16 13.48 12.85
C PHE A 337 21.24 14.70 12.95
N PHE A 338 21.69 15.82 12.40
CA PHE A 338 21.02 17.13 12.48
C PHE A 338 20.86 17.72 13.89
N GLY A 339 21.46 17.14 14.93
CA GLY A 339 21.28 17.63 16.31
C GLY A 339 19.94 17.24 16.94
N LYS A 340 19.25 16.22 16.41
CA LYS A 340 17.91 15.78 16.85
C LYS A 340 17.82 15.28 18.30
N LEU A 341 18.95 15.10 18.99
CA LEU A 341 18.96 14.84 20.45
C LEU A 341 18.85 16.12 21.29
N GLY A 342 19.03 17.30 20.72
CA GLY A 342 18.78 18.56 21.44
C GLY A 342 19.84 18.93 22.46
N THR A 343 21.03 18.34 22.43
CA THR A 343 22.10 18.51 23.44
C THR A 343 22.90 19.81 23.31
N GLY A 344 22.54 20.67 22.37
CA GLY A 344 23.27 21.90 22.01
C GLY A 344 24.49 21.68 21.10
N SER A 345 24.74 20.44 20.66
CA SER A 345 25.89 20.07 19.84
C SER A 345 25.54 19.10 18.72
N THR A 346 26.21 19.24 17.58
CA THR A 346 26.21 18.25 16.48
C THR A 346 27.61 17.65 16.25
N ALA A 347 28.50 17.75 17.25
CA ALA A 347 29.86 17.23 17.14
C ALA A 347 29.86 15.69 17.14
N ASP A 348 29.07 15.09 18.02
CA ASP A 348 28.84 13.65 18.05
C ASP A 348 27.61 13.31 17.20
N PHE A 349 27.79 12.35 16.28
CA PHE A 349 26.70 11.89 15.39
C PHE A 349 25.75 10.91 16.06
N GLN A 350 26.11 10.40 17.25
CA GLN A 350 25.30 9.49 18.05
C GLN A 350 25.74 9.55 19.51
N ILE A 351 24.80 9.36 20.43
CA ILE A 351 25.04 9.33 21.87
C ILE A 351 24.39 8.06 22.43
N ARG A 352 25.18 7.14 22.96
CA ARG A 352 24.73 5.77 23.26
C ARG A 352 24.05 5.59 24.62
N ALA A 353 24.07 6.63 25.45
CA ALA A 353 23.41 6.67 26.75
C ALA A 353 22.55 7.94 26.86
N PRO A 354 21.52 7.98 27.73
CA PRO A 354 20.68 9.15 27.91
C PRO A 354 21.49 10.43 28.15
N ALA A 355 21.30 11.44 27.29
CA ALA A 355 21.92 12.76 27.42
C ALA A 355 20.86 13.84 27.58
N HIS A 356 21.18 14.82 28.42
CA HIS A 356 20.27 15.90 28.77
C HIS A 356 19.99 16.82 27.56
N VAL A 357 18.71 17.13 27.33
CA VAL A 357 18.29 18.12 26.32
C VAL A 357 18.58 19.53 26.82
N ALA A 358 19.22 20.37 26.02
CA ALA A 358 19.61 21.73 26.40
C ALA A 358 18.39 22.67 26.56
N GLY A 359 18.61 23.85 27.16
CA GLY A 359 17.60 24.92 27.25
C GLY A 359 16.86 25.02 28.59
N GLY A 360 16.85 23.95 29.40
CA GLY A 360 16.30 24.00 30.77
C GLY A 360 14.78 24.12 30.85
N HIS A 361 14.07 23.67 29.81
CA HIS A 361 12.61 23.60 29.80
C HIS A 361 12.13 22.35 30.56
N ALA A 362 10.99 22.50 31.25
CA ALA A 362 10.26 21.37 31.80
C ALA A 362 9.22 20.89 30.78
N PHE A 363 9.34 19.65 30.35
CA PHE A 363 8.46 19.05 29.35
C PHE A 363 7.47 18.08 30.00
N ARG A 364 6.28 17.96 29.40
CA ARG A 364 5.27 16.97 29.79
C ARG A 364 4.98 15.94 28.69
N GLN A 365 5.45 16.19 27.48
CA GLN A 365 5.37 15.27 26.34
C GLN A 365 6.59 15.48 25.44
N ILE A 366 7.15 14.39 24.92
CA ILE A 366 8.23 14.41 23.94
C ILE A 366 7.92 13.42 22.81
N ALA A 367 8.22 13.82 21.59
CA ALA A 367 7.80 13.17 20.36
C ALA A 367 8.98 13.19 19.36
N PRO A 368 9.91 12.21 19.45
CA PRO A 368 10.98 12.01 18.49
C PRO A 368 10.44 11.47 17.16
N SER A 369 11.11 11.82 16.05
CA SER A 369 10.73 11.42 14.69
C SER A 369 11.96 10.94 13.88
N THR A 370 11.93 10.99 12.55
CA THR A 370 13.05 10.55 11.69
C THR A 370 14.29 11.42 11.84
N SER A 371 14.12 12.75 11.71
CA SER A 371 15.22 13.72 11.59
C SER A 371 15.15 14.89 12.59
N PHE A 372 14.11 14.90 13.42
CA PHE A 372 13.85 15.94 14.41
C PHE A 372 13.16 15.35 15.65
N THR A 373 13.01 16.16 16.68
CA THR A 373 12.25 15.87 17.89
C THR A 373 11.42 17.10 18.23
N CYS A 374 10.16 16.90 18.64
CA CYS A 374 9.33 17.93 19.23
C CYS A 374 8.93 17.58 20.66
N ALA A 375 8.56 18.57 21.45
CA ALA A 375 8.10 18.39 22.82
C ALA A 375 7.07 19.48 23.19
N LEU A 376 6.18 19.15 24.13
CA LEU A 376 5.33 20.14 24.79
C LEU A 376 5.88 20.43 26.16
N ASP A 377 6.07 21.72 26.44
CA ASP A 377 6.36 22.16 27.80
C ASP A 377 5.12 22.08 28.70
N VAL A 378 5.32 22.30 30.00
CA VAL A 378 4.25 22.29 31.00
C VAL A 378 3.17 23.36 30.77
N ASP A 379 3.48 24.42 30.01
CA ASP A 379 2.54 25.47 29.62
C ASP A 379 1.79 25.13 28.32
N GLY A 380 2.14 24.01 27.67
CA GLY A 380 1.56 23.54 26.41
C GLY A 380 2.16 24.21 25.16
N ARG A 381 3.29 24.92 25.27
CA ARG A 381 4.00 25.44 24.09
C ARG A 381 4.80 24.33 23.44
N ALA A 382 4.81 24.31 22.11
CA ALA A 382 5.57 23.34 21.34
C ALA A 382 7.01 23.82 21.08
N TRP A 383 7.95 22.90 21.23
CA TRP A 383 9.37 23.11 21.01
C TRP A 383 9.89 22.02 20.08
N CYS A 384 10.57 22.36 18.98
CA CYS A 384 11.10 21.40 18.02
C CYS A 384 12.58 21.67 17.72
N TRP A 385 13.36 20.63 17.45
CA TRP A 385 14.79 20.71 17.11
C TRP A 385 15.23 19.54 16.22
N GLY A 386 16.35 19.69 15.52
CA GLY A 386 16.86 18.74 14.52
C GLY A 386 17.03 19.37 13.15
N ALA A 387 16.70 18.62 12.09
CA ALA A 387 16.76 19.13 10.72
C ALA A 387 15.81 20.32 10.52
N HIS A 388 16.28 21.41 9.91
CA HIS A 388 15.47 22.60 9.64
C HIS A 388 14.63 22.40 8.38
N THR A 389 13.52 21.69 8.55
CA THR A 389 12.43 21.57 7.58
C THR A 389 11.19 22.27 8.13
N GLY A 390 10.12 22.33 7.33
CA GLY A 390 8.83 22.86 7.77
C GLY A 390 8.30 22.17 9.03
N ALA A 391 8.70 20.93 9.33
CA ALA A 391 8.26 20.19 10.52
C ALA A 391 8.73 20.82 11.85
N LEU A 392 9.77 21.67 11.83
CA LEU A 392 10.14 22.42 13.03
C LEU A 392 9.15 23.53 13.37
N GLY A 393 8.31 23.98 12.44
CA GLY A 393 7.31 25.01 12.70
C GLY A 393 7.91 26.40 13.02
N ILE A 394 9.14 26.66 12.57
CA ILE A 394 9.90 27.90 12.85
C ILE A 394 9.99 28.85 11.63
N GLY A 395 9.13 28.64 10.65
CA GLY A 395 9.17 29.35 9.37
C GLY A 395 10.11 28.70 8.35
N PRO A 396 10.16 29.23 7.11
CA PRO A 396 10.91 28.63 6.02
C PRO A 396 12.43 28.79 6.20
N LEU A 397 13.19 27.83 5.70
CA LEU A 397 14.66 27.91 5.68
C LEU A 397 15.11 28.99 4.67
N LEU A 398 15.56 30.14 5.19
CA LEU A 398 16.09 31.24 4.37
C LEU A 398 17.58 31.11 4.11
N PHE A 399 18.06 31.76 3.05
CA PHE A 399 19.48 31.76 2.69
C PHE A 399 20.35 32.33 3.82
N GLY A 400 21.31 31.53 4.30
CA GLY A 400 22.24 31.91 5.36
C GLY A 400 21.83 31.45 6.76
N GLU A 401 20.62 30.94 6.94
CA GLU A 401 20.17 30.34 8.18
C GLU A 401 20.75 28.93 8.38
N PRO A 402 20.94 28.48 9.64
CA PRO A 402 21.41 27.13 9.91
C PRO A 402 20.37 26.10 9.44
N SER A 403 20.83 25.10 8.67
CA SER A 403 20.00 24.00 8.18
C SER A 403 19.61 22.97 9.24
N ARG A 404 20.01 23.19 10.49
CA ARG A 404 19.76 22.31 11.62
C ARG A 404 19.88 23.06 12.94
N HIS A 405 19.13 22.62 13.94
CA HIS A 405 19.09 23.22 15.27
C HIS A 405 19.30 22.14 16.33
N ALA A 406 20.39 22.24 17.07
CA ALA A 406 20.78 21.24 18.06
C ALA A 406 20.21 21.51 19.46
N ALA A 407 19.33 22.49 19.63
CA ALA A 407 18.67 22.82 20.88
C ALA A 407 17.19 23.14 20.61
N PRO A 408 16.29 22.94 21.59
CA PRO A 408 14.87 23.22 21.42
C PRO A 408 14.59 24.64 20.91
N MET A 409 13.75 24.75 19.89
CA MET A 409 13.23 26.02 19.37
C MET A 409 11.72 26.07 19.50
N GLU A 410 11.20 27.19 19.99
CA GLU A 410 9.75 27.40 20.12
C GLU A 410 9.10 27.46 18.73
N VAL A 411 8.02 26.71 18.56
CA VAL A 411 7.19 26.70 17.35
C VAL A 411 6.44 28.03 17.24
N LEU A 412 6.34 28.58 16.02
CA LEU A 412 5.66 29.85 15.76
C LEU A 412 4.13 29.75 15.90
N GLY A 413 3.48 30.91 15.89
CA GLY A 413 2.01 31.04 15.95
C GLY A 413 1.45 31.24 17.36
N GLY A 414 2.21 30.96 18.41
CA GLY A 414 1.81 31.21 19.80
C GLY A 414 0.63 30.35 20.27
N HIS A 415 0.46 29.19 19.66
CA HIS A 415 -0.57 28.21 20.02
C HIS A 415 -0.20 27.46 21.31
N VAL A 416 -1.22 27.04 22.04
CA VAL A 416 -1.09 26.19 23.22
C VAL A 416 -1.78 24.87 22.93
N PHE A 417 -1.01 23.78 23.01
CA PHE A 417 -1.44 22.44 22.66
C PHE A 417 -1.61 21.55 23.90
N ALA A 418 -2.60 20.68 23.83
CA ALA A 418 -2.88 19.61 24.78
C ALA A 418 -2.08 18.33 24.44
N GLU A 419 -1.84 18.05 23.16
CA GLU A 419 -1.14 16.84 22.69
C GLU A 419 -0.36 17.11 21.39
N LEU A 420 0.77 16.43 21.20
CA LEU A 420 1.51 16.32 19.93
C LEU A 420 1.48 14.89 19.38
N ALA A 421 1.56 14.76 18.07
CA ALA A 421 1.79 13.50 17.37
C ALA A 421 2.84 13.66 16.25
N THR A 422 3.81 12.75 16.21
CA THR A 422 4.91 12.73 15.23
C THR A 422 5.26 11.28 14.85
N SER A 423 5.60 11.03 13.58
CA SER A 423 6.18 9.74 13.15
C SER A 423 6.96 9.87 11.83
N GLY A 424 6.49 10.73 10.91
CA GLY A 424 7.18 11.10 9.68
C GLY A 424 7.75 12.52 9.67
N ASN A 425 7.70 13.16 8.49
CA ASN A 425 8.21 14.52 8.28
C ASN A 425 7.14 15.61 8.47
N HIS A 426 6.11 15.33 9.27
CA HIS A 426 5.10 16.29 9.69
C HIS A 426 4.77 16.13 11.17
N VAL A 427 4.18 17.17 11.74
CA VAL A 427 3.74 17.23 13.12
C VAL A 427 2.27 17.59 13.11
N CYS A 428 1.50 16.94 13.95
CA CYS A 428 0.14 17.35 14.27
C CYS A 428 -0.01 17.53 15.77
N ALA A 429 -0.95 18.39 16.16
CA ALA A 429 -1.19 18.76 17.55
C ALA A 429 -2.68 18.98 17.78
N LEU A 430 -3.15 18.68 18.98
CA LEU A 430 -4.48 19.09 19.44
C LEU A 430 -4.34 20.29 20.36
N ALA A 431 -5.09 21.35 20.07
CA ALA A 431 -5.23 22.49 20.97
C ALA A 431 -6.15 22.16 22.16
N GLY A 432 -6.16 23.02 23.19
CA GLY A 432 -7.01 22.81 24.37
C GLY A 432 -8.53 22.85 24.08
N ASP A 433 -8.92 23.45 22.95
CA ASP A 433 -10.28 23.43 22.42
C ASP A 433 -10.56 22.22 21.50
N ARG A 434 -9.63 21.25 21.45
CA ARG A 434 -9.71 20.01 20.68
C ARG A 434 -9.68 20.19 19.15
N THR A 435 -9.31 21.38 18.67
CA THR A 435 -9.00 21.59 17.25
C THR A 435 -7.63 21.01 16.88
N ALA A 436 -7.52 20.41 15.71
CA ALA A 436 -6.26 19.87 15.20
C ALA A 436 -5.49 20.90 14.38
N TRP A 437 -4.18 20.93 14.57
CA TRP A 437 -3.23 21.78 13.86
C TRP A 437 -2.07 20.91 13.36
N CYS A 438 -1.69 21.05 12.10
CA CYS A 438 -0.61 20.27 11.50
C CYS A 438 0.37 21.18 10.74
N TRP A 439 1.63 20.78 10.65
CA TRP A 439 2.67 21.46 9.86
C TRP A 439 3.78 20.48 9.45
N GLY A 440 4.65 20.91 8.54
CA GLY A 440 5.70 20.10 7.93
C GLY A 440 5.38 19.68 6.51
N ARG A 441 5.78 18.47 6.12
CA ARG A 441 5.53 17.92 4.78
C ARG A 441 4.03 17.86 4.49
N ALA A 442 3.62 18.29 3.30
CA ALA A 442 2.20 18.39 2.93
C ALA A 442 1.84 17.73 1.58
N VAL A 443 2.80 17.12 0.89
CA VAL A 443 2.61 16.69 -0.51
C VAL A 443 1.64 15.52 -0.67
N GLU A 444 1.43 14.71 0.36
CA GLU A 444 0.45 13.61 0.38
C GLU A 444 -0.91 14.04 0.97
N GLY A 445 -1.04 15.30 1.41
CA GLY A 445 -2.25 15.82 2.07
C GLY A 445 -2.34 15.53 3.57
N GLN A 446 -1.27 15.03 4.20
CA GLN A 446 -1.22 14.60 5.60
C GLN A 446 -1.48 15.72 6.62
N LEU A 447 -1.46 16.98 6.19
CA LEU A 447 -1.82 18.13 7.03
C LEU A 447 -3.32 18.36 7.13
N GLY A 448 -4.14 17.75 6.25
CA GLY A 448 -5.60 17.88 6.32
C GLY A 448 -6.11 19.28 5.96
N THR A 449 -5.39 19.99 5.09
CA THR A 449 -5.76 21.35 4.64
C THR A 449 -5.67 21.46 3.13
N ARG A 450 -6.30 22.49 2.56
CA ARG A 450 -6.10 22.87 1.14
C ARG A 450 -5.06 23.98 0.98
N VAL A 451 -4.29 24.26 2.03
CA VAL A 451 -3.18 25.22 1.95
C VAL A 451 -2.16 24.69 0.96
N ALA A 452 -1.84 25.50 -0.05
CA ALA A 452 -0.81 25.14 -1.01
C ALA A 452 0.55 25.10 -0.28
N PRO A 453 1.30 23.98 -0.34
CA PRO A 453 2.65 23.96 0.19
C PRO A 453 3.55 24.94 -0.56
N ASP A 454 4.68 25.26 0.05
CA ASP A 454 5.76 26.00 -0.62
C ASP A 454 6.38 25.22 -1.78
N GLU A 455 7.40 25.79 -2.44
CA GLU A 455 8.08 25.16 -3.58
C GLU A 455 8.74 23.81 -3.24
N VAL A 456 9.03 23.54 -1.97
CA VAL A 456 9.64 22.28 -1.50
C VAL A 456 8.63 21.29 -0.94
N GLY A 457 7.33 21.62 -0.97
CA GLY A 457 6.27 20.72 -0.56
C GLY A 457 5.96 20.76 0.94
N GLU A 458 6.28 21.85 1.62
CA GLU A 458 6.18 21.98 3.08
C GLU A 458 5.29 23.18 3.50
N VAL A 459 4.80 23.09 4.73
CA VAL A 459 4.14 24.19 5.46
C VAL A 459 4.91 24.37 6.77
N SER A 460 5.54 25.53 6.95
CA SER A 460 6.55 25.75 8.00
C SER A 460 6.04 26.45 9.27
N GLU A 461 4.72 26.60 9.39
CA GLU A 461 4.04 27.11 10.59
C GLU A 461 2.76 26.27 10.82
N PRO A 462 2.29 26.11 12.07
CA PRO A 462 1.05 25.40 12.36
C PRO A 462 -0.15 25.91 11.55
N VAL A 463 -0.83 25.02 10.83
CA VAL A 463 -2.09 25.31 10.15
C VAL A 463 -3.21 24.45 10.71
N GLN A 464 -4.40 25.04 10.90
CA GLN A 464 -5.55 24.31 11.41
C GLN A 464 -6.08 23.33 10.35
N VAL A 465 -6.35 22.09 10.77
CA VAL A 465 -7.01 21.07 9.94
C VAL A 465 -8.40 21.58 9.53
N GLU A 466 -8.75 21.46 8.26
CA GLU A 466 -10.02 21.94 7.73
C GLU A 466 -11.19 21.00 8.07
N GLY A 467 -12.41 21.55 8.16
CA GLY A 467 -13.65 20.78 8.30
C GLY A 467 -14.36 20.91 9.65
N ASP A 468 -13.92 21.84 10.51
CA ASP A 468 -14.53 22.12 11.83
C ASP A 468 -14.66 20.87 12.73
N HIS A 469 -13.75 19.91 12.57
CA HIS A 469 -13.69 18.69 13.36
C HIS A 469 -13.14 18.95 14.77
N ILE A 470 -13.65 18.21 15.74
CA ILE A 470 -13.22 18.26 17.14
C ILE A 470 -12.78 16.84 17.55
N PHE A 471 -11.50 16.69 17.89
CA PHE A 471 -10.91 15.37 18.12
C PHE A 471 -10.55 15.16 19.59
N ASP A 472 -10.72 13.93 20.09
CA ASP A 472 -10.29 13.50 21.43
C ASP A 472 -8.86 12.92 21.42
N GLY A 473 -8.35 12.53 20.26
CA GLY A 473 -6.98 12.07 20.09
C GLY A 473 -6.51 12.21 18.65
N ILE A 474 -5.20 12.35 18.46
CA ILE A 474 -4.56 12.46 17.16
C ILE A 474 -3.31 11.59 17.08
N ALA A 475 -3.03 11.03 15.91
CA ALA A 475 -1.85 10.24 15.63
C ALA A 475 -1.32 10.56 14.23
N ALA A 476 -0.01 10.72 14.11
CA ALA A 476 0.66 10.94 12.84
C ALA A 476 1.45 9.69 12.47
N GLY A 477 1.32 9.23 11.22
CA GLY A 477 2.16 8.20 10.62
C GLY A 477 3.27 8.80 9.75
N ALA A 478 3.88 8.02 8.86
CA ALA A 478 4.94 8.54 7.99
C ALA A 478 4.39 9.52 6.93
N PHE A 479 3.22 9.20 6.38
CA PHE A 479 2.61 9.94 5.26
C PHE A 479 1.12 10.23 5.48
N HIS A 480 0.56 9.87 6.63
CA HIS A 480 -0.85 10.07 6.96
C HIS A 480 -1.03 10.54 8.40
N THR A 481 -2.24 10.97 8.71
CA THR A 481 -2.66 11.36 10.04
C THR A 481 -4.02 10.73 10.30
N CYS A 482 -4.23 10.25 11.52
CA CYS A 482 -5.50 9.75 12.00
C CYS A 482 -5.92 10.47 13.28
N ALA A 483 -7.21 10.52 13.55
CA ALA A 483 -7.79 11.10 14.74
C ALA A 483 -9.07 10.36 15.12
N VAL A 484 -9.47 10.51 16.36
CA VAL A 484 -10.76 10.02 16.88
C VAL A 484 -11.54 11.20 17.43
N ASP A 485 -12.84 11.28 17.14
CA ASP A 485 -13.71 12.33 17.67
C ASP A 485 -14.42 11.93 18.98
N ALA A 486 -15.28 12.81 19.50
CA ALA A 486 -15.99 12.59 20.76
C ALA A 486 -17.01 11.44 20.71
N GLU A 487 -17.46 11.09 19.52
CA GLU A 487 -18.38 10.01 19.26
C GLU A 487 -17.65 8.67 19.06
N GLY A 488 -16.32 8.68 19.09
CA GLY A 488 -15.47 7.52 18.84
C GLY A 488 -15.30 7.21 17.35
N GLU A 489 -15.69 8.11 16.46
CA GLU A 489 -15.52 7.89 15.03
C GLU A 489 -14.07 8.13 14.62
N GLY A 490 -13.51 7.20 13.87
CA GLY A 490 -12.16 7.32 13.33
C GLY A 490 -12.13 8.16 12.05
N TRP A 491 -11.13 9.03 11.95
CA TRP A 491 -10.87 9.88 10.79
C TRP A 491 -9.42 9.76 10.40
N CYS A 492 -9.11 9.53 9.12
CA CYS A 492 -7.75 9.51 8.62
C CYS A 492 -7.62 10.31 7.30
N TRP A 493 -6.47 10.92 7.08
CA TRP A 493 -6.13 11.67 5.87
C TRP A 493 -4.63 11.61 5.55
N GLY A 494 -4.26 12.01 4.34
CA GLY A 494 -2.91 11.90 3.80
C GLY A 494 -2.76 10.79 2.77
N GLY A 495 -1.55 10.22 2.70
CA GLY A 495 -1.19 9.11 1.81
C GLY A 495 -1.95 7.83 2.15
N ASN A 496 -2.38 7.09 1.13
CA ASN A 496 -3.21 5.90 1.28
C ASN A 496 -2.80 4.73 0.36
N ALA A 497 -1.59 4.76 -0.20
CA ALA A 497 -1.13 3.75 -1.16
C ALA A 497 -1.14 2.30 -0.59
N SER A 498 -1.09 2.15 0.74
CA SER A 498 -1.15 0.87 1.45
C SER A 498 -2.49 0.65 2.18
N GLY A 499 -3.47 1.54 2.00
CA GLY A 499 -4.75 1.47 2.70
C GLY A 499 -4.72 1.95 4.15
N GLN A 500 -3.67 2.68 4.56
CA GLN A 500 -3.43 3.14 5.93
C GLN A 500 -4.49 4.12 6.46
N LEU A 501 -5.36 4.64 5.59
CA LEU A 501 -6.50 5.47 5.99
C LEU A 501 -7.72 4.65 6.41
N GLY A 502 -7.78 3.35 6.09
CA GLY A 502 -8.91 2.50 6.50
C GLY A 502 -10.23 2.85 5.79
N THR A 503 -10.16 3.52 4.63
CA THR A 503 -11.34 4.01 3.88
C THR A 503 -11.91 2.99 2.90
N GLY A 504 -11.39 1.75 2.87
CA GLY A 504 -11.80 0.70 1.94
C GLY A 504 -11.28 0.87 0.52
N ASP A 505 -10.38 1.82 0.30
CA ASP A 505 -9.70 2.08 -0.97
C ASP A 505 -8.27 2.57 -0.70
N LEU A 506 -7.54 2.92 -1.76
CA LEU A 506 -6.11 3.27 -1.71
C LEU A 506 -5.81 4.68 -2.21
N ASN A 507 -6.84 5.50 -2.38
CA ASN A 507 -6.66 6.87 -2.85
C ASN A 507 -6.31 7.78 -1.67
N ASP A 508 -5.38 8.70 -1.87
CA ASP A 508 -5.01 9.71 -0.87
C ASP A 508 -6.20 10.62 -0.52
N ARG A 509 -6.15 11.24 0.66
CA ARG A 509 -7.18 12.17 1.13
C ARG A 509 -6.53 13.45 1.61
N GLN A 510 -6.84 14.56 0.94
CA GLN A 510 -6.32 15.89 1.33
C GLN A 510 -6.97 16.43 2.61
N LEU A 511 -8.08 15.82 3.05
CA LEU A 511 -8.90 16.26 4.17
C LEU A 511 -9.32 15.05 4.99
N PRO A 512 -9.69 15.23 6.27
CA PRO A 512 -10.21 14.16 7.11
C PRO A 512 -11.30 13.35 6.42
N ALA A 513 -11.07 12.04 6.30
CA ALA A 513 -12.03 11.08 5.77
C ALA A 513 -12.31 10.02 6.82
N ARG A 514 -13.57 9.58 6.92
CA ARG A 514 -13.97 8.58 7.91
C ARG A 514 -13.33 7.22 7.62
N THR A 515 -12.76 6.61 8.66
CA THR A 515 -12.38 5.19 8.64
C THR A 515 -13.66 4.35 8.59
N LEU A 516 -13.68 3.29 7.77
CA LEU A 516 -14.85 2.42 7.63
C LEU A 516 -14.86 1.29 8.67
N GLY A 517 -16.03 0.67 8.88
CA GLY A 517 -16.21 -0.48 9.77
C GLY A 517 -17.12 -0.26 10.98
N ALA A 518 -17.77 0.91 11.10
CA ALA A 518 -18.71 1.23 12.19
C ALA A 518 -18.15 0.94 13.61
N LEU A 519 -16.85 1.13 13.78
CA LEU A 519 -16.15 0.95 15.04
C LEU A 519 -16.16 2.26 15.83
N ALA A 520 -16.43 2.16 17.14
CA ALA A 520 -16.27 3.26 18.08
C ALA A 520 -14.91 3.13 18.76
N PHE A 521 -13.92 3.84 18.23
CA PHE A 521 -12.56 3.83 18.74
C PHE A 521 -12.43 4.67 20.01
N THR A 522 -11.63 4.19 20.96
CA THR A 522 -11.16 4.96 22.11
C THR A 522 -9.78 5.55 21.87
N GLU A 523 -8.99 4.94 20.99
CA GLU A 523 -7.73 5.48 20.51
C GLU A 523 -7.40 4.96 19.10
N ILE A 524 -6.66 5.76 18.33
CA ILE A 524 -6.00 5.34 17.09
C ILE A 524 -4.53 5.75 17.19
N ARG A 525 -3.64 4.84 16.78
CA ARG A 525 -2.20 5.04 16.63
C ARG A 525 -1.80 4.80 15.19
N ALA A 526 -0.86 5.59 14.70
CA ALA A 526 -0.36 5.53 13.34
C ALA A 526 1.15 5.22 13.36
N GLY A 527 1.56 4.20 12.60
CA GLY A 527 2.94 3.82 12.37
C GLY A 527 3.46 4.35 11.05
N GLY A 528 4.44 3.65 10.45
CA GLY A 528 4.99 4.00 9.14
C GLY A 528 3.90 4.09 8.07
N ASP A 529 3.40 2.94 7.62
CA ASP A 529 2.34 2.81 6.60
C ASP A 529 1.15 1.97 7.11
N SER A 530 0.97 1.90 8.43
CA SER A 530 -0.11 1.16 9.06
C SER A 530 -0.72 1.97 10.20
N SER A 531 -1.95 1.63 10.56
CA SER A 531 -2.69 2.24 11.65
C SER A 531 -3.33 1.13 12.48
N CYS A 532 -3.43 1.36 13.79
CA CYS A 532 -4.18 0.47 14.67
C CYS A 532 -5.03 1.29 15.63
N GLY A 533 -6.17 0.75 16.04
CA GLY A 533 -7.05 1.39 17.01
C GLY A 533 -7.63 0.38 17.98
N LEU A 534 -8.00 0.88 19.16
CA LEU A 534 -8.76 0.13 20.16
C LEU A 534 -10.20 0.64 20.21
N ILE A 535 -11.13 -0.28 20.41
CA ILE A 535 -12.53 0.05 20.73
C ILE A 535 -12.80 -0.13 22.23
N GLU A 536 -13.98 0.29 22.69
CA GLU A 536 -14.43 0.03 24.06
C GLU A 536 -14.33 -1.47 24.40
N GLY A 537 -13.81 -1.79 25.59
CA GLY A 537 -13.52 -3.15 26.01
C GLY A 537 -12.19 -3.71 25.49
N GLY A 538 -11.35 -2.87 24.86
CA GLY A 538 -9.96 -3.19 24.52
C GLY A 538 -9.76 -3.93 23.20
N GLY A 539 -10.82 -4.09 22.40
CA GLY A 539 -10.74 -4.80 21.14
C GLY A 539 -9.81 -4.12 20.14
N ALA A 540 -8.80 -4.83 19.65
CA ALA A 540 -7.78 -4.25 18.77
C ALA A 540 -8.01 -4.52 17.28
N TYR A 541 -7.88 -3.48 16.47
CA TYR A 541 -7.97 -3.53 15.01
C TYR A 541 -6.76 -2.83 14.38
N CYS A 542 -6.22 -3.40 13.30
CA CYS A 542 -5.14 -2.79 12.51
C CYS A 542 -5.47 -2.81 11.01
N TRP A 543 -4.97 -1.82 10.29
CA TRP A 543 -5.11 -1.66 8.84
C TRP A 543 -3.91 -0.94 8.21
N GLY A 544 -3.85 -0.89 6.88
CA GLY A 544 -2.71 -0.40 6.11
C GLY A 544 -1.79 -1.51 5.63
N ALA A 545 -0.49 -1.21 5.51
CA ALA A 545 0.55 -2.15 5.10
C ALA A 545 0.62 -3.36 6.04
N GLY A 546 0.77 -4.57 5.48
CA GLY A 546 0.74 -5.83 6.26
C GLY A 546 1.75 -6.88 5.81
N GLU A 547 2.68 -6.52 4.93
CA GLU A 547 3.65 -7.42 4.30
C GLU A 547 4.67 -8.00 5.28
N ALA A 548 4.89 -7.33 6.43
CA ALA A 548 5.72 -7.80 7.52
C ALA A 548 4.89 -8.40 8.67
N GLY A 549 3.58 -8.62 8.47
CA GLY A 549 2.69 -9.09 9.55
C GLY A 549 2.35 -8.02 10.60
N GLN A 550 2.68 -6.75 10.36
CA GLN A 550 2.52 -5.65 11.33
C GLN A 550 1.07 -5.32 11.70
N LEU A 551 0.11 -5.89 10.96
CA LEU A 551 -1.31 -5.81 11.31
C LEU A 551 -1.72 -6.87 12.35
N GLY A 552 -0.91 -7.91 12.56
CA GLY A 552 -1.17 -8.93 13.58
C GLY A 552 -2.41 -9.78 13.32
N THR A 553 -2.93 -9.82 12.09
CA THR A 553 -4.21 -10.46 11.74
C THR A 553 -4.11 -11.98 11.54
N GLY A 554 -2.95 -12.58 11.84
CA GLY A 554 -2.66 -13.99 11.57
C GLY A 554 -2.25 -14.30 10.13
N GLY A 555 -2.23 -13.29 9.26
CA GLY A 555 -1.78 -13.35 7.87
C GLY A 555 -0.85 -12.21 7.50
N VAL A 556 -0.45 -12.18 6.24
CA VAL A 556 0.35 -11.09 5.65
C VAL A 556 -0.42 -10.43 4.51
N GLY A 557 0.01 -9.22 4.14
CA GLY A 557 -0.58 -8.40 3.09
C GLY A 557 -1.41 -7.25 3.65
N MET A 558 -1.48 -6.17 2.88
CA MET A 558 -2.19 -4.97 3.30
C MET A 558 -3.69 -5.21 3.51
N ARG A 559 -4.29 -4.35 4.34
CA ARG A 559 -5.72 -4.33 4.64
C ARG A 559 -6.22 -2.88 4.54
N PRO A 560 -7.05 -2.52 3.54
CA PRO A 560 -7.57 -1.16 3.41
C PRO A 560 -8.74 -0.86 4.37
N LEU A 561 -9.07 -1.79 5.27
CA LEU A 561 -10.12 -1.70 6.28
C LEU A 561 -9.57 -2.15 7.64
N PRO A 562 -10.03 -1.54 8.75
CA PRO A 562 -9.78 -2.06 10.10
C PRO A 562 -10.04 -3.57 10.16
N THR A 563 -9.01 -4.33 10.52
CA THR A 563 -9.07 -5.80 10.60
C THR A 563 -8.69 -6.25 12.00
N PRO A 564 -9.39 -7.21 12.62
CA PRO A 564 -9.13 -7.58 14.00
C PRO A 564 -7.74 -8.19 14.16
N VAL A 565 -7.04 -7.81 15.23
CA VAL A 565 -5.77 -8.45 15.60
C VAL A 565 -6.05 -9.87 16.10
N ALA A 566 -5.29 -10.83 15.60
CA ALA A 566 -5.41 -12.23 16.00
C ALA A 566 -4.81 -12.44 17.40
N ALA A 567 -5.48 -13.29 18.18
CA ALA A 567 -4.92 -13.79 19.43
C ALA A 567 -3.64 -14.62 19.16
N PRO A 568 -2.74 -14.74 20.17
CA PRO A 568 -1.52 -15.56 20.10
C PRO A 568 -1.71 -16.97 19.52
#